data_AF-A0A1Q8QC23-F1
#
_entry.id   AF-A0A1Q8QC23-F1
#
_cell.length_a   1.000
_cell.length_b   1.000
_cell.length_c   1.000
_cell.angle_alpha   90.00
_cell.angle_beta   90.00
_cell.angle_gamma   90.00
#
_symmetry.space_group_name_H-M   'P 1'
#
loop_
_entity.id
_entity.type
_entity.pdbx_description
1 polymer ?
#
loop_
_entity_poly.entity_id
_entity_poly.type
_entity_poly.pdbx_seq_one_letter_code
_entity_poly.pdbx_strand_id
1 'polypeptide(L)'
;MANGVLFEAGGRRMVYELGQGRRSQAVRELLAAVAGELGQGLDVRIDIRDPRGEEAPIPALPVKRSLTPDDVEAEYGIPARTLEDWRSAAKGPAYVKPGKRVLYLREDVEAFLRANVIVTTGRS
;
A
#
# COMPACT_ATOMS: atom_id res chain seq x y z
N MET A 1 7.53 -2.67 28.34
CA MET A 1 8.52 -2.59 27.24
C MET A 1 8.24 -1.29 26.50
N ALA A 2 9.18 -0.35 26.50
CA ALA A 2 9.02 0.98 25.92
C ALA A 2 9.48 0.97 24.46
N ASN A 3 8.66 1.48 23.55
CA ASN A 3 9.06 1.68 22.16
C ASN A 3 10.08 2.82 22.14
N GLY A 4 11.32 2.54 21.73
CA GLY A 4 12.38 3.53 21.66
C GLY A 4 12.87 3.69 20.23
N VAL A 5 13.20 4.92 19.83
CA VAL A 5 13.93 5.18 18.57
C VAL A 5 15.39 5.41 18.94
N LEU A 6 16.28 4.66 18.29
CA LEU A 6 17.71 4.86 18.41
C LEU A 6 18.21 5.64 17.19
N PHE A 7 18.97 6.71 17.43
CA PHE A 7 19.62 7.49 16.39
C PHE A 7 21.12 7.55 16.65
N GLU A 8 21.92 7.22 15.64
CA GLU A 8 23.38 7.34 15.69
C GLU A 8 23.87 8.26 14.57
N ALA A 9 24.60 9.32 14.94
CA ALA A 9 25.16 10.29 14.01
C ALA A 9 26.52 10.80 14.50
N GLY A 10 27.53 10.84 13.63
CA GLY A 10 28.86 11.37 13.93
C GLY A 10 29.56 10.72 15.15
N GLY A 11 29.28 9.45 15.44
CA GLY A 11 29.80 8.75 16.62
C GLY A 11 29.06 9.03 17.94
N ARG A 12 27.94 9.76 17.88
CA ARG A 12 27.06 10.00 19.04
C ARG A 12 25.81 9.13 18.93
N ARG A 13 25.45 8.50 20.04
CA ARG A 13 24.28 7.64 20.17
C ARG A 13 23.21 8.34 21.00
N MET A 14 22.02 8.50 20.43
CA MET A 14 20.86 9.12 21.07
C MET A 14 19.73 8.10 21.18
N VAL A 15 19.12 8.00 22.36
CA VAL A 15 18.02 7.07 22.64
C VAL A 15 16.79 7.89 23.00
N TYR A 16 15.72 7.73 22.23
CA TYR A 16 14.46 8.42 22.46
C TYR A 16 13.40 7.41 22.90
N GLU A 17 12.94 7.50 24.15
CA GLU A 17 11.81 6.71 24.63
C GLU A 17 10.48 7.34 24.22
N LEU A 18 9.66 6.61 23.45
CA LEU A 18 8.32 7.05 23.07
C LEU A 18 7.30 6.59 24.11
N GLY A 19 7.15 7.38 25.18
CA GLY A 19 6.06 7.23 26.14
C GLY A 19 4.72 7.78 25.62
N GLN A 20 3.59 7.20 26.05
CA GLN A 20 2.27 7.78 25.78
C GLN A 20 2.10 9.08 26.58
N GLY A 21 2.08 10.23 25.90
CA GLY A 21 1.73 11.54 26.49
C GLY A 21 2.58 12.74 26.08
N ARG A 22 3.78 12.54 25.51
CA ARG A 22 4.66 13.63 25.00
C ARG A 22 5.14 13.39 23.56
N ARG A 23 4.27 12.78 22.73
CA ARG A 23 4.56 12.35 21.35
C ARG A 23 5.12 13.48 20.47
N SER A 24 4.68 14.72 20.67
CA SER A 24 5.01 15.86 19.80
C SER A 24 6.40 16.45 20.05
N GLN A 25 6.93 16.40 21.28
CA GLN A 25 8.25 16.96 21.61
C GLN A 25 9.37 16.00 21.18
N ALA A 26 9.26 14.73 21.57
CA ALA A 26 10.26 13.71 21.23
C ALA A 26 10.36 13.50 19.70
N VAL A 27 9.22 13.53 18.99
CA VAL A 27 9.20 13.44 17.53
C VAL A 27 9.75 14.71 16.88
N ARG A 28 9.49 15.91 17.43
CA ARG A 28 10.09 17.15 16.91
C ARG A 28 11.60 17.19 17.08
N GLU A 29 12.12 16.79 18.23
CA GLU A 29 13.56 16.74 18.50
C GLU A 29 14.26 15.69 17.63
N LEU A 30 13.62 14.53 17.42
CA LEU A 30 14.08 13.51 16.48
C LEU A 30 14.10 14.03 15.04
N LEU A 31 13.01 14.67 14.59
CA LEU A 31 12.92 15.21 13.23
C LEU A 31 13.92 16.36 13.00
N ALA A 32 14.20 17.20 14.01
CA ALA A 32 15.20 18.25 13.93
C ALA A 32 16.63 17.69 13.86
N ALA A 33 16.93 16.63 14.61
CA ALA A 33 18.21 15.93 14.53
C ALA A 33 18.42 15.25 13.16
N VAL A 34 17.39 14.57 12.64
CA VAL A 34 17.42 13.95 11.31
C VAL A 34 17.59 15.02 10.21
N ALA A 35 16.92 16.17 10.32
CA ALA A 35 17.07 17.27 9.36
C ALA A 35 18.49 17.87 9.31
N GLY A 36 19.19 17.91 10.45
CA GLY A 36 20.60 18.34 10.50
C GLY A 36 21.55 17.38 9.77
N GLU A 37 21.29 16.08 9.85
CA GLU A 37 22.13 15.02 9.26
C GLU A 37 21.79 14.72 7.78
N LEU A 38 20.58 15.04 7.31
CA LEU A 38 20.22 14.94 5.89
C LEU A 38 21.12 15.80 4.98
N GLY A 39 21.80 16.81 5.51
CA GLY A 39 22.82 17.59 4.78
C GLY A 39 24.14 16.86 4.55
N GLN A 40 24.38 15.72 5.22
CA GLN A 40 25.65 14.99 5.23
C GLN A 40 25.54 13.55 4.67
N GLY A 41 24.32 13.11 4.32
CA GLY A 41 24.03 11.75 3.82
C GLY A 41 23.65 10.80 4.95
N LEU A 42 22.45 10.22 4.86
CA LEU A 42 21.88 9.37 5.92
C LEU A 42 22.23 7.90 5.67
N ASP A 43 22.93 7.25 6.61
CA ASP A 43 23.04 5.78 6.66
C ASP A 43 21.97 5.24 7.62
N VAL A 44 21.05 4.41 7.13
CA VAL A 44 19.90 3.93 7.90
C VAL A 44 20.03 2.44 8.17
N ARG A 45 20.06 2.08 9.46
CA ARG A 45 20.06 0.68 9.92
C ARG A 45 18.84 0.42 10.80
N ILE A 46 17.96 -0.48 10.36
CA ILE A 46 16.76 -0.89 11.10
C ILE A 46 17.07 -2.24 11.77
N ASP A 47 17.07 -2.27 13.11
CA ASP A 47 17.22 -3.50 13.92
C ASP A 47 15.86 -3.82 14.56
N ILE A 48 15.23 -4.92 14.15
CA ILE A 48 13.96 -5.39 14.72
C ILE A 48 14.28 -6.50 15.72
N ARG A 49 14.28 -6.17 17.02
CA ARG A 49 14.39 -7.17 18.09
C ARG A 49 13.02 -7.73 18.44
N ASP A 50 12.58 -8.74 17.70
CA ASP A 50 11.43 -9.57 18.08
C ASP A 50 11.91 -10.87 18.75
N PRO A 51 11.94 -10.94 20.10
CA PRO A 51 12.41 -12.13 20.82
C PRO A 51 11.44 -13.32 20.75
N ARG A 52 10.24 -13.15 20.15
CA ARG A 52 9.28 -14.24 19.88
C ARG A 52 8.95 -14.35 18.39
N GLY A 53 9.84 -13.90 17.51
CA GLY A 53 9.64 -13.96 16.08
C GLY A 53 9.56 -15.41 15.60
N GLU A 54 8.38 -16.02 15.71
CA GLU A 54 8.00 -17.06 14.76
C GLU A 54 7.94 -16.35 13.42
N GLU A 55 8.95 -16.58 12.59
CA GLU A 55 8.99 -16.21 11.18
C GLU A 55 7.96 -17.07 10.43
N ALA A 56 6.69 -16.91 10.81
CA ALA A 56 5.58 -17.47 10.08
C ALA A 56 5.49 -16.67 8.78
N PRO A 57 5.56 -17.34 7.61
CA PRO A 57 5.25 -16.69 6.35
C PRO A 57 3.90 -16.00 6.53
N ILE A 58 3.81 -14.71 6.19
CA ILE A 58 2.52 -14.02 6.14
C ILE A 58 1.62 -14.92 5.28
N PRO A 59 0.56 -15.53 5.84
CA PRO A 59 -0.25 -16.46 5.07
C PRO A 59 -0.79 -15.67 3.89
N ALA A 60 -0.45 -16.12 2.67
CA ALA A 60 -0.96 -15.50 1.47
C ALA A 60 -2.49 -15.52 1.57
N LEU A 61 -3.09 -14.35 1.82
CA LEU A 61 -4.53 -14.25 1.90
C LEU A 61 -5.10 -14.75 0.57
N PRO A 62 -6.12 -15.62 0.60
CA PRO A 62 -6.67 -16.18 -0.62
C PRO A 62 -7.13 -15.04 -1.53
N VAL A 63 -6.63 -15.03 -2.77
CA VAL A 63 -6.94 -13.99 -3.75
C VAL A 63 -8.45 -13.96 -3.98
N LYS A 64 -9.06 -12.80 -3.72
CA LYS A 64 -10.50 -12.60 -3.88
C LYS A 64 -10.86 -12.74 -5.36
N ARG A 65 -11.76 -13.68 -5.66
CA ARG A 65 -12.24 -13.95 -7.03
C ARG A 65 -13.38 -13.02 -7.46
N SER A 66 -14.21 -12.61 -6.50
CA SER A 66 -15.33 -11.69 -6.71
C SER A 66 -15.00 -10.32 -6.11
N LEU A 67 -14.93 -9.32 -6.97
CA LEU A 67 -14.49 -7.97 -6.66
C LEU A 67 -15.69 -7.02 -6.64
N THR A 68 -15.78 -6.15 -5.64
CA THR A 68 -16.68 -4.99 -5.68
C THR A 68 -16.12 -3.94 -6.65
N PRO A 69 -16.91 -2.92 -7.05
CA PRO A 69 -16.36 -1.80 -7.82
C PRO A 69 -15.13 -1.16 -7.15
N ASP A 70 -15.16 -1.02 -5.82
CA ASP A 70 -14.04 -0.46 -5.04
C ASP A 70 -12.81 -1.38 -5.06
N ASP A 71 -13.00 -2.70 -5.01
CA ASP A 71 -11.90 -3.65 -5.15
C ASP A 71 -11.27 -3.56 -6.56
N VAL A 72 -12.10 -3.41 -7.61
CA VAL A 72 -11.60 -3.26 -8.99
C VAL A 72 -10.84 -1.94 -9.15
N GLU A 73 -11.29 -0.87 -8.51
CA GLU A 73 -10.59 0.41 -8.49
C GLU A 73 -9.24 0.29 -7.78
N ALA A 74 -9.21 -0.32 -6.59
CA ALA A 74 -8.00 -0.51 -5.82
C ALA A 74 -6.97 -1.40 -6.55
N GLU A 75 -7.43 -2.42 -7.26
CA GLU A 75 -6.55 -3.42 -7.85
C GLU A 75 -6.15 -3.15 -9.30
N TYR A 76 -7.07 -2.65 -10.13
CA TYR A 76 -6.84 -2.42 -11.56
C TYR A 76 -6.77 -0.93 -11.92
N GLY A 77 -7.03 -0.04 -10.96
CA GLY A 77 -7.04 1.40 -11.20
C GLY A 77 -8.21 1.90 -12.06
N ILE A 78 -9.27 1.08 -12.22
CA ILE A 78 -10.47 1.47 -12.96
C ILE A 78 -11.48 2.08 -11.97
N PRO A 79 -11.80 3.39 -12.05
CA PRO A 79 -12.67 4.02 -11.08
C PRO A 79 -14.06 3.36 -10.99
N ALA A 80 -14.58 3.21 -9.77
CA ALA A 80 -15.92 2.65 -9.55
C ALA A 80 -17.01 3.42 -10.31
N ARG A 81 -16.83 4.74 -10.47
CA ARG A 81 -17.72 5.58 -11.28
C ARG A 81 -17.68 5.22 -12.77
N THR A 82 -16.48 4.99 -13.31
CA THR A 82 -16.31 4.53 -14.70
C THR A 82 -17.00 3.18 -14.92
N LEU A 83 -16.88 2.26 -13.96
CA LEU A 83 -17.57 0.96 -13.97
C LEU A 83 -19.10 1.11 -13.92
N GLU A 84 -19.64 2.12 -13.22
CA GLU A 84 -21.07 2.44 -13.24
C GLU A 84 -21.55 2.97 -14.59
N ASP A 85 -20.80 3.90 -15.17
CA ASP A 85 -21.11 4.48 -16.47
C ASP A 85 -21.06 3.39 -17.57
N TRP A 86 -20.05 2.52 -17.52
CA TRP A 86 -19.92 1.37 -18.44
C TRP A 86 -21.10 0.41 -18.33
N ARG A 87 -21.52 0.03 -17.11
CA ARG A 87 -22.70 -0.83 -16.92
C ARG A 87 -23.95 -0.21 -17.52
N SER A 88 -24.15 1.09 -17.32
CA SER A 88 -25.29 1.83 -17.87
C SER A 88 -25.26 1.90 -19.39
N ALA A 89 -24.06 1.96 -19.98
CA ALA A 89 -23.83 1.97 -21.41
C ALA A 89 -23.75 0.56 -22.05
N ALA A 90 -23.96 -0.52 -21.28
CA ALA A 90 -23.73 -1.91 -21.69
C ALA A 90 -22.33 -2.15 -22.29
N LYS A 91 -21.31 -1.49 -21.73
CA LYS A 91 -19.88 -1.63 -22.06
C LYS A 91 -19.12 -2.15 -20.84
N GLY A 92 -17.85 -2.51 -21.03
CA GLY A 92 -16.95 -2.88 -19.94
C GLY A 92 -16.92 -4.39 -19.62
N PRO A 93 -16.28 -4.78 -18.51
CA PRO A 93 -16.20 -6.16 -18.07
C PRO A 93 -17.55 -6.71 -17.62
N ALA A 94 -17.73 -8.02 -17.74
CA ALA A 94 -18.92 -8.70 -17.25
C ALA A 94 -19.05 -8.54 -15.73
N TYR A 95 -20.30 -8.41 -15.27
CA TYR A 95 -20.61 -8.25 -13.86
C TYR A 95 -21.77 -9.16 -13.46
N VAL A 96 -21.76 -9.58 -12.19
CA VAL A 96 -22.81 -10.33 -11.55
C VAL A 96 -23.54 -9.41 -10.58
N LYS A 97 -24.87 -9.44 -10.59
CA LYS A 97 -25.70 -8.63 -9.69
C LYS A 97 -26.52 -9.51 -8.74
N PRO A 98 -25.92 -10.11 -7.70
CA PRO A 98 -26.68 -10.82 -6.69
C PRO A 98 -27.45 -9.83 -5.80
N GLY A 99 -28.74 -9.65 -6.11
CA GLY A 99 -29.63 -8.75 -5.39
C GLY A 99 -29.27 -7.27 -5.61
N LYS A 100 -28.86 -6.57 -4.55
CA LYS A 100 -28.54 -5.12 -4.59
C LYS A 100 -27.06 -4.83 -4.88
N ARG A 101 -26.18 -5.82 -4.76
CA ARG A 101 -24.73 -5.64 -4.93
C ARG A 101 -24.33 -5.96 -6.35
N VAL A 102 -23.28 -5.29 -6.83
CA VAL A 102 -22.64 -5.55 -8.12
C VAL A 102 -21.25 -6.08 -7.83
N LEU A 103 -20.92 -7.18 -8.47
CA LEU A 103 -19.63 -7.85 -8.34
C LEU A 103 -19.06 -8.08 -9.73
N TYR A 104 -17.75 -7.99 -9.84
CA TYR A 104 -16.97 -8.35 -11.01
C TYR A 104 -16.18 -9.60 -10.69
N LEU A 105 -16.20 -10.59 -11.58
CA LEU A 105 -15.23 -11.68 -11.45
C LEU A 105 -13.89 -11.17 -11.95
N ARG A 106 -12.84 -11.47 -11.20
CA ARG A 106 -11.46 -11.14 -11.58
C ARG A 106 -11.14 -11.54 -13.02
N GLU A 107 -11.48 -12.77 -13.37
CA GLU A 107 -11.23 -13.33 -14.70
C GLU A 107 -11.92 -12.53 -15.82
N ASP A 108 -13.12 -12.00 -15.58
CA ASP A 108 -13.86 -11.18 -16.53
C ASP A 108 -13.24 -9.78 -16.70
N VAL A 109 -12.77 -9.18 -15.59
CA VAL A 109 -12.05 -7.90 -15.62
C VAL A 109 -10.76 -8.04 -16.42
N GLU A 110 -9.97 -9.06 -16.12
CA GLU A 110 -8.73 -9.33 -16.84
C GLU A 110 -8.98 -9.70 -18.31
N ALA A 111 -10.03 -10.47 -18.61
CA ALA A 111 -10.41 -10.80 -19.98
C ALA A 111 -10.77 -9.53 -20.78
N PHE A 112 -11.52 -8.62 -20.15
CA PHE A 112 -11.81 -7.32 -20.75
C PHE A 112 -10.55 -6.51 -21.01
N LEU A 113 -9.62 -6.43 -20.04
CA LEU A 113 -8.35 -5.72 -20.23
C LEU A 113 -7.54 -6.31 -21.38
N ARG A 114 -7.42 -7.64 -21.44
CA ARG A 114 -6.73 -8.35 -22.53
C ARG A 114 -7.37 -8.08 -23.89
N ALA A 115 -8.69 -8.02 -23.97
CA ALA A 115 -9.42 -7.75 -25.20
C ALA A 115 -9.29 -6.29 -25.69
N ASN A 116 -8.97 -5.35 -24.78
CA ASN A 116 -8.86 -3.92 -25.09
C ASN A 116 -7.41 -3.42 -25.11
N VAL A 117 -6.43 -4.32 -25.22
CA VAL A 117 -5.02 -3.94 -25.38
C VAL A 117 -4.81 -3.25 -26.74
N ILE A 118 -4.30 -2.03 -26.72
CA ILE A 118 -3.89 -1.30 -27.91
C ILE A 118 -2.41 -1.56 -28.15
N VAL A 119 -2.08 -2.28 -29.22
CA VAL A 119 -0.68 -2.53 -29.61
C VAL A 119 -0.17 -1.33 -30.41
N THR A 120 0.72 -0.55 -29.81
CA THR A 120 1.38 0.56 -30.48
C THR A 120 2.67 0.06 -31.14
N THR A 121 2.62 -0.21 -32.45
CA THR A 121 3.84 -0.47 -33.22
C THR A 121 4.49 0.88 -33.53
N GLY A 122 5.58 1.21 -32.86
CA GLY A 122 6.41 2.36 -33.23
C GLY A 122 6.83 2.21 -34.69
N ARG A 123 6.39 3.14 -35.54
CA ARG A 123 6.80 3.18 -36.95
C ARG A 123 8.32 3.40 -36.98
N SER A 124 9.03 2.41 -37.52
CA SER A 124 10.47 2.45 -37.80
C SER A 124 10.77 3.35 -38.98
#